data_AF-A0A812PR29-F1
#
_entry.id   AF-A0A812PR29-F1
#
_cell.length_a   1.000
_cell.length_b   1.000
_cell.length_c   1.000
_cell.angle_alpha   90.00
_cell.angle_beta   90.00
_cell.angle_gamma   90.00
#
_symmetry.space_group_name_H-M   'P 1'
#
loop_
_entity.id
_entity.type
_entity.pdbx_description
1 polymer ?
#
loop_
_entity_poly.entity_id
_entity_poly.type
_entity_poly.pdbx_seq_one_letter_code
_entity_poly.pdbx_strand_id
1 'polypeptide(L)'
;MELSPVRLRKLTGTWQGSSAGKAWSLTKYQIEDHLSRCQAEVLALVEGLEPITSACTQGRMSYNFALEDVLFDCAFAPCVLRDTAGTLVVDFNRFQELIPAPAAQSMYESLPG
;
A
#
# COMPACT_ATOMS: atom_id res chain seq x y z
N MET A 1 -48.26 -8.65 -5.17
CA MET A 1 -47.18 -8.89 -4.20
C MET A 1 -46.34 -7.63 -4.18
N GLU A 2 -46.78 -6.63 -3.42
CA GLU A 2 -46.10 -5.33 -3.32
C GLU A 2 -44.96 -5.42 -2.31
N LEU A 3 -43.76 -4.99 -2.71
CA LEU A 3 -42.63 -4.82 -1.81
C LEU A 3 -42.78 -3.46 -1.11
N SER A 4 -42.84 -3.47 0.22
CA SER A 4 -42.84 -2.26 1.02
C SER A 4 -41.46 -1.58 0.98
N PRO A 5 -41.40 -0.24 0.94
CA PRO A 5 -40.13 0.46 0.92
C PRO A 5 -39.44 0.40 2.29
N VAL A 6 -38.15 0.04 2.30
CA VAL A 6 -37.29 0.04 3.47
C VAL A 6 -37.08 1.49 3.93
N ARG A 7 -37.61 1.80 5.12
CA ARG A 7 -37.48 3.13 5.74
C ARG A 7 -36.09 3.25 6.38
N LEU A 8 -35.13 3.82 5.65
CA LEU A 8 -33.83 4.21 6.20
C LEU A 8 -34.02 5.22 7.32
N ARG A 9 -33.87 4.77 8.58
CA ARG A 9 -33.76 5.66 9.73
C ARG A 9 -32.40 6.35 9.65
N LYS A 10 -32.39 7.66 9.36
CA LYS A 10 -31.22 8.49 9.66
C LYS A 10 -30.99 8.40 11.16
N LEU A 11 -29.89 7.77 11.56
CA LEU A 11 -29.40 7.84 12.93
C LEU A 11 -28.91 9.27 13.16
N THR A 12 -29.80 10.15 13.63
CA THR A 12 -29.42 11.45 14.18
C THR A 12 -28.86 11.23 15.59
N GLY A 13 -27.75 10.53 15.68
CA GLY A 13 -26.93 10.47 16.88
C GLY A 13 -25.89 11.57 16.80
N THR A 14 -26.11 12.69 17.48
CA THR A 14 -25.02 13.63 17.79
C THR A 14 -24.01 12.88 18.66
N TRP A 15 -22.89 12.49 18.07
CA TRP A 15 -21.73 11.96 18.79
C TRP A 15 -21.19 13.07 19.70
N GLN A 16 -21.58 13.06 20.97
CA GLN A 16 -20.96 13.87 22.03
C GLN A 16 -19.76 13.09 22.59
N GLY A 17 -18.76 12.88 21.75
CA GLY A 17 -17.44 12.43 22.18
C GLY A 17 -16.58 13.63 22.52
N SER A 18 -16.67 14.13 23.75
CA SER A 18 -15.64 15.03 24.29
C SER A 18 -14.43 14.18 24.68
N SER A 19 -13.59 13.87 23.70
CA SER A 19 -12.16 13.76 23.96
C SER A 19 -11.52 14.84 23.13
N ALA A 20 -10.95 15.86 23.77
CA ALA A 20 -9.91 16.67 23.12
C ALA A 20 -8.86 15.67 22.63
N GLY A 21 -8.98 15.28 21.36
CA GLY A 21 -8.19 14.23 20.75
C GLY A 21 -6.75 14.66 20.84
N LYS A 22 -5.99 14.04 21.73
CA LYS A 22 -4.55 14.21 21.80
C LYS A 22 -4.04 13.84 20.41
N ALA A 23 -3.63 14.82 19.62
CA ALA A 23 -2.96 14.56 18.36
C ALA A 23 -1.68 13.82 18.72
N TRP A 24 -1.67 12.51 18.53
CA TRP A 24 -0.49 11.70 18.74
C TRP A 24 0.49 12.07 17.63
N SER A 25 1.37 13.04 17.89
CA SER A 25 2.50 13.31 17.01
C SER A 25 3.58 12.26 17.29
N LEU A 26 3.38 11.05 16.76
CA LEU A 26 4.43 10.05 16.72
C LEU A 26 5.52 10.54 15.78
N THR A 27 6.74 10.67 16.29
CA THR A 27 7.90 10.94 15.43
C THR A 27 8.25 9.69 14.64
N LYS A 28 8.84 9.87 13.45
CA LYS A 28 9.37 8.76 12.63
C LYS A 28 10.25 7.81 13.45
N TYR A 29 11.19 8.37 14.21
CA TYR A 29 12.10 7.61 15.07
C TYR A 29 11.36 6.71 16.08
N GLN A 30 10.31 7.22 16.73
CA GLN A 30 9.52 6.42 17.69
C GLN A 30 8.80 5.24 17.03
N ILE A 31 8.38 5.40 15.78
CA ILE A 31 7.73 4.34 15.01
C ILE A 31 8.76 3.27 14.63
N GLU A 32 9.89 3.69 14.04
CA GLU A 32 10.98 2.81 13.63
C GLU A 32 11.55 1.99 14.80
N ASP A 33 11.88 2.66 15.92
CA ASP A 33 12.37 2.00 17.12
C ASP A 33 11.37 0.97 17.66
N HIS A 34 10.08 1.34 17.70
CA HIS A 34 9.05 0.43 18.20
C HIS A 34 8.91 -0.82 17.34
N LEU A 35 8.83 -0.65 16.01
CA LEU A 35 8.66 -1.75 15.05
C LEU A 35 9.87 -2.69 15.03
N SER A 36 11.08 -2.14 15.17
CA SER A 36 12.30 -2.94 15.31
C SER A 36 12.30 -3.76 16.61
N ARG A 37 11.99 -3.13 17.76
CA ARG A 37 12.01 -3.81 19.07
C ARG A 37 10.95 -4.89 19.21
N CYS A 38 9.78 -4.71 18.62
CA CYS A 38 8.74 -5.75 18.64
C CYS A 38 8.92 -6.80 17.54
N GLN A 39 10.00 -6.73 16.75
CA GLN A 39 10.28 -7.63 15.63
C GLN A 39 9.07 -7.74 14.69
N ALA A 40 8.47 -6.59 14.37
CA ALA A 40 7.30 -6.55 13.51
C ALA A 40 7.59 -7.22 12.16
N GLU A 41 6.64 -8.01 11.71
CA GLU A 41 6.70 -8.74 10.45
C GLU A 41 5.43 -8.47 9.65
N VAL A 42 5.58 -8.10 8.38
CA VAL A 42 4.48 -7.83 7.46
C VAL A 42 4.40 -8.95 6.44
N LEU A 43 3.29 -9.69 6.47
CA LEU A 43 3.00 -10.73 5.48
C LEU A 43 2.22 -10.13 4.31
N ALA A 44 2.79 -10.23 3.12
CA ALA A 44 2.13 -9.91 1.87
C ALA A 44 1.62 -11.18 1.20
N LEU A 45 0.32 -11.21 0.90
CA LEU A 45 -0.35 -12.33 0.24
C LEU A 45 -0.91 -11.85 -1.10
N VAL A 46 -0.61 -12.57 -2.17
CA VAL A 46 -1.18 -12.34 -3.50
C VAL A 46 -1.92 -13.60 -3.92
N GLU A 47 -3.22 -13.48 -4.10
CA GLU A 47 -4.09 -14.60 -4.53
C GLU A 47 -4.57 -14.38 -5.95
N GLY A 48 -4.72 -15.46 -6.70
CA GLY A 48 -5.20 -15.40 -8.06
C GLY A 48 -5.65 -16.74 -8.60
N LEU A 49 -6.51 -16.69 -9.61
CA LEU A 49 -6.88 -17.85 -10.41
C LEU A 49 -5.96 -17.90 -11.64
N GLU A 50 -5.31 -19.04 -11.85
CA GLU A 50 -4.58 -19.29 -13.08
C GLU A 50 -5.58 -19.50 -14.23
N PRO A 51 -5.48 -18.75 -15.34
CA PRO A 51 -6.55 -18.65 -16.33
C PRO A 51 -6.80 -19.92 -17.15
N ILE A 52 -5.83 -20.81 -17.30
CA ILE A 52 -5.96 -22.02 -18.13
C ILE A 52 -6.62 -23.16 -17.35
N THR A 53 -6.23 -23.35 -16.10
CA THR A 53 -6.62 -24.48 -15.25
C THR A 53 -7.68 -24.11 -14.22
N SER A 54 -7.98 -22.81 -14.06
CA SER A 54 -8.81 -22.27 -12.97
C SER A 54 -8.30 -22.65 -11.58
N ALA A 55 -7.02 -23.02 -11.45
CA ALA A 55 -6.43 -23.34 -10.17
C ALA A 55 -6.30 -22.06 -9.32
N CYS A 56 -6.70 -22.16 -8.04
CA CYS A 56 -6.40 -21.13 -7.05
C CYS A 56 -4.92 -21.19 -6.68
N THR A 57 -4.23 -20.06 -6.81
CA THR A 57 -2.82 -19.89 -6.44
C THR A 57 -2.68 -18.79 -5.40
N GLN A 58 -1.68 -18.93 -4.53
CA GLN A 58 -1.35 -17.93 -3.52
C GLN A 58 0.18 -17.76 -3.44
N GLY A 59 0.66 -16.58 -3.80
CA GLY A 59 2.01 -16.11 -3.50
C GLY A 59 2.07 -15.52 -2.09
N ARG A 60 3.15 -15.79 -1.37
CA ARG A 60 3.37 -15.31 -0.01
C ARG A 60 4.78 -14.73 0.11
N MET A 61 4.90 -13.59 0.76
CA MET A 61 6.18 -12.95 1.09
C MET A 61 6.09 -12.35 2.49
N SER A 62 7.23 -12.27 3.16
CA SER A 62 7.35 -11.62 4.45
C SER A 62 8.40 -10.53 4.43
N TYR A 63 8.15 -9.43 5.14
CA TYR A 63 9.08 -8.32 5.35
C TYR A 63 9.24 -8.09 6.86
N ASN A 64 10.46 -8.20 7.35
CA ASN A 64 10.79 -8.05 8.75
C ASN A 64 11.50 -6.72 9.03
N PHE A 65 11.01 -5.98 10.02
CA PHE A 65 11.61 -4.68 10.40
C PHE A 65 12.99 -4.81 11.06
N ALA A 66 13.28 -5.92 11.75
CA ALA A 66 14.58 -6.17 12.36
C ALA A 66 15.64 -6.66 11.36
N LEU A 67 15.23 -7.12 10.17
CA LEU A 67 16.12 -7.53 9.08
C LEU A 67 16.31 -6.45 8.01
N GLU A 68 15.81 -5.23 8.25
CA GLU A 68 15.90 -4.10 7.33
C GLU A 68 15.18 -4.31 5.99
N ASP A 69 14.17 -5.20 5.95
CA ASP A 69 13.34 -5.42 4.75
C ASP A 69 12.39 -4.24 4.47
N VAL A 70 12.19 -3.36 5.44
CA VAL A 70 11.31 -2.19 5.35
C VAL A 70 12.13 -0.91 5.47
N LEU A 71 12.15 -0.14 4.39
CA LEU A 71 12.88 1.11 4.28
C LEU A 71 11.92 2.31 4.24
N PHE A 72 12.10 3.23 5.16
CA PHE A 72 11.33 4.48 5.23
C PHE A 72 11.88 5.52 4.24
N ASP A 73 11.02 6.46 3.84
CA ASP A 73 11.35 7.55 2.91
C ASP A 73 11.88 7.09 1.54
N CYS A 74 11.48 5.90 1.12
CA CYS A 74 11.77 5.34 -0.20
C CYS A 74 10.49 5.03 -0.98
N ALA A 75 10.63 4.87 -2.29
CA ALA A 75 9.63 4.35 -3.19
C ALA A 75 10.29 3.45 -4.24
N PHE A 76 9.51 2.57 -4.87
CA PHE A 76 10.02 1.77 -5.98
C PHE A 76 10.32 2.65 -7.20
N ALA A 77 11.43 2.35 -7.87
CA ALA A 77 11.75 2.98 -9.14
C ALA A 77 10.71 2.58 -10.22
N PRO A 78 10.38 3.47 -11.18
CA PRO A 78 9.54 3.10 -12.31
C PRO A 78 10.19 1.97 -13.13
N CYS A 79 9.55 0.81 -13.15
CA CYS A 79 10.00 -0.35 -13.93
C CYS A 79 9.18 -0.58 -15.21
N VAL A 80 8.06 0.13 -15.39
CA VAL A 80 7.29 0.13 -16.63
C VAL A 80 7.69 1.35 -17.45
N LEU A 81 8.29 1.11 -18.62
CA LEU A 81 8.83 2.14 -19.49
C LEU A 81 8.16 2.06 -20.86
N ARG A 82 8.09 3.19 -21.56
CA ARG A 82 7.66 3.23 -22.95
C ARG A 82 8.89 3.24 -23.85
N ASP A 83 8.99 2.30 -24.78
CA ASP A 83 10.09 2.25 -25.73
C ASP A 83 9.93 3.30 -26.85
N THR A 84 10.90 3.38 -27.75
CA THR A 84 10.89 4.33 -28.88
C THR A 84 9.76 4.07 -29.88
N ALA A 85 9.18 2.87 -29.90
CA ALA A 85 8.05 2.52 -30.76
C ALA A 85 6.70 2.79 -30.08
N GLY A 86 6.69 3.18 -28.79
CA GLY A 86 5.49 3.41 -28.02
C GLY A 86 4.95 2.16 -27.29
N THR A 87 5.68 1.05 -27.28
CA THR A 87 5.32 -0.17 -26.55
C THR A 87 5.68 -0.02 -25.07
N LEU A 88 4.84 -0.56 -24.19
CA LEU A 88 5.18 -0.66 -22.76
C LEU A 88 6.05 -1.89 -22.51
N VAL A 89 7.20 -1.67 -21.90
CA VAL A 89 8.18 -2.70 -21.55
C VAL A 89 8.40 -2.68 -20.04
N VAL A 90 8.44 -3.86 -19.42
CA VAL A 90 8.78 -4.00 -18.01
C VAL A 90 10.26 -4.32 -17.89
N ASP A 91 11.03 -3.44 -17.24
CA ASP A 91 12.41 -3.68 -16.86
C ASP A 91 12.48 -4.35 -15.49
N PHE A 92 12.59 -5.67 -15.49
CA PHE A 92 12.68 -6.46 -14.26
C PHE A 92 13.93 -6.19 -13.42
N ASN A 93 14.99 -5.63 -14.01
CA ASN A 93 16.18 -5.26 -13.22
C ASN A 93 15.89 -4.13 -12.23
N ARG A 94 14.85 -3.31 -12.52
CA ARG A 94 14.41 -2.20 -11.67
C ARG A 94 13.31 -2.57 -10.70
N PHE A 95 12.82 -3.81 -10.75
CA PHE A 95 11.64 -4.24 -9.99
C PHE A 95 11.82 -4.11 -8.48
N GLN A 96 13.06 -4.29 -7.99
CA GLN A 96 13.41 -4.17 -6.58
C GLN A 96 14.20 -2.87 -6.29
N GLU A 97 14.41 -2.02 -7.30
CA GLU A 97 15.16 -0.78 -7.14
C GLU A 97 14.34 0.23 -6.34
N LEU A 98 14.98 0.85 -5.35
CA LEU A 98 14.37 1.89 -4.51
C LEU A 98 15.02 3.24 -4.80
N ILE A 99 14.19 4.28 -4.79
CA ILE A 99 14.58 5.68 -4.92
C ILE A 99 14.05 6.50 -3.73
N PRO A 100 14.73 7.59 -3.32
CA PRO A 100 14.24 8.44 -2.24
C PRO A 100 12.87 9.08 -2.56
N ALA A 101 11.95 9.10 -1.60
CA ALA A 101 10.71 9.86 -1.65
C ALA A 101 10.97 11.23 -0.97
N PRO A 102 11.12 12.31 -1.74
CA PRO A 102 10.04 12.76 -2.62
C PRO A 102 10.30 12.63 -4.12
N ALA A 103 11.48 12.19 -4.57
CA ALA A 103 11.82 12.15 -6.00
C ALA A 103 10.86 11.28 -6.82
N ALA A 104 10.31 10.22 -6.21
CA ALA A 104 9.28 9.38 -6.83
C ALA A 104 7.93 10.08 -7.02
N GLN A 105 7.47 10.87 -6.04
CA GLN A 105 6.17 11.57 -6.13
C GLN A 105 6.14 12.53 -7.33
N SER A 106 7.22 13.29 -7.54
CA SER A 106 7.34 14.17 -8.70
C SER A 106 7.38 13.42 -10.04
N MET A 107 7.88 12.18 -10.08
CA MET A 107 7.92 11.40 -11.32
C MET A 107 6.54 10.92 -11.74
N TYR A 108 5.73 10.39 -10.82
CA TYR A 108 4.38 9.89 -11.15
C TYR A 108 3.41 11.01 -11.56
N GLU A 109 3.56 12.22 -11.01
CA GLU A 109 2.78 13.39 -11.42
C GLU A 109 3.11 13.87 -12.85
N SER A 110 4.29 13.50 -13.38
CA SER A 110 4.78 13.94 -14.69
C SER A 110 4.53 12.96 -15.83
N LEU A 111 4.00 11.75 -15.55
CA LEU A 111 3.69 10.77 -16.58
C LEU A 111 2.42 11.20 -17.36
N PRO A 112 2.45 11.27 -18.69
CA PRO A 112 1.25 11.50 -19.48
C PRO A 112 0.30 10.31 -19.32
N GLY A 113 -0.94 10.59 -18.91
CA GLY A 113 -2.02 9.61 -18.78
C GLY A 113 -2.48 9.03 -20.10
#